data_AF-A0A6L8ADA1-F1
#
_entry.id   AF-A0A6L8ADA1-F1
#
_cell.length_a   1.000
_cell.length_b   1.000
_cell.length_c   1.000
_cell.angle_alpha   90.00
_cell.angle_beta   90.00
_cell.angle_gamma   90.00
#
_symmetry.space_group_name_H-M   'P 1'
#
loop_
_entity.id
_entity.type
_entity.pdbx_description
1 polymer ?
#
loop_
_entity_poly.entity_id
_entity_poly.type
_entity_poly.pdbx_seq_one_letter_code
_entity_poly.pdbx_strand_id
1 'polypeptide(L)'
;MTDCEQREQNWVQHRFDCSIDSIYSALVQVIQDDVDKFNKLTADKENGTQSFCCKKQNGALVIERPNEGGFVCVRKERDRIFVEQNESTIYELRKQWDCDKVDCRLMIGEQSYSIYQLSQRALIKLLFKD
;
A
#
# COMPACT_ATOMS: atom_id res chain seq x y z
N MET A 1 -13.50 -14.38 29.56
CA MET A 1 -12.63 -13.33 28.99
C MET A 1 -13.52 -12.33 28.30
N THR A 2 -13.41 -11.09 28.72
CA THR A 2 -14.04 -9.95 28.07
C THR A 2 -13.15 -9.47 26.91
N ASP A 3 -13.73 -8.79 25.91
CA ASP A 3 -12.97 -8.22 24.79
C ASP A 3 -11.84 -7.27 25.24
N CYS A 4 -11.99 -6.65 26.42
CA CYS A 4 -10.99 -5.77 27.01
C CYS A 4 -9.73 -6.55 27.45
N GLU A 5 -9.92 -7.67 28.17
CA GLU A 5 -8.82 -8.54 28.64
C GLU A 5 -8.06 -9.18 27.47
N GLN A 6 -8.76 -9.48 26.38
CA GLN A 6 -8.14 -10.08 25.18
C GLN A 6 -7.33 -9.05 24.37
N ARG A 7 -7.76 -7.78 24.34
CA ARG A 7 -6.99 -6.66 23.75
C ARG A 7 -5.74 -6.33 24.58
N GLU A 8 -5.85 -6.35 25.90
CA GLU A 8 -4.73 -6.13 26.81
C GLU A 8 -3.71 -7.27 26.80
N GLN A 9 -4.07 -8.49 26.38
CA GLN A 9 -3.10 -9.58 26.22
C GLN A 9 -2.38 -9.54 24.86
N ASN A 10 -3.04 -9.01 23.82
CA ASN A 10 -2.49 -8.97 22.46
C ASN A 10 -1.81 -7.64 22.10
N TRP A 11 -1.71 -6.68 23.03
CA TRP A 11 -1.14 -5.34 22.74
C TRP A 11 0.28 -5.40 22.16
N VAL A 12 1.10 -6.39 22.57
CA VAL A 12 2.45 -6.61 22.01
C VAL A 12 2.36 -7.04 20.54
N GLN A 13 1.45 -7.97 20.21
CA GLN A 13 1.19 -8.40 18.85
C GLN A 13 0.68 -7.23 18.00
N HIS A 14 -0.31 -6.48 18.49
CA HIS A 14 -0.81 -5.28 17.80
C HIS A 14 0.28 -4.21 17.59
N ARG A 15 1.17 -4.02 18.56
CA ARG A 15 2.32 -3.11 18.44
C ARG A 15 3.33 -3.61 17.40
N PHE A 16 3.58 -4.91 17.35
CA PHE A 16 4.46 -5.53 16.35
C PHE A 16 3.87 -5.43 14.93
N ASP A 17 2.58 -5.68 14.79
CA ASP A 17 1.84 -5.50 13.54
C ASP A 17 1.80 -4.02 13.11
N CYS A 18 1.88 -3.09 14.08
CA CYS A 18 2.09 -1.66 13.87
C CYS A 18 3.55 -1.27 13.60
N SER A 19 4.43 -2.22 13.27
CA SER A 19 5.76 -1.88 12.75
C SER A 19 5.63 -1.38 11.31
N ILE A 20 6.46 -0.41 10.94
CA ILE A 20 6.47 0.12 9.57
C ILE A 20 6.83 -0.98 8.55
N ASP A 21 7.60 -1.98 8.97
CA ASP A 21 8.01 -3.12 8.17
C ASP A 21 6.84 -4.06 7.85
N SER A 22 6.03 -4.38 8.86
CA SER A 22 4.81 -5.18 8.70
C SER A 22 3.80 -4.45 7.81
N ILE A 23 3.58 -3.16 8.08
CA ILE A 23 2.67 -2.31 7.29
C ILE A 23 3.13 -2.23 5.84
N TYR A 24 4.41 -1.96 5.61
CA TYR A 24 4.97 -1.87 4.26
C TYR A 24 4.83 -3.19 3.51
N SER A 25 5.17 -4.32 4.16
CA SER A 25 5.08 -5.64 3.56
C SER A 25 3.64 -5.99 3.19
N ALA A 26 2.67 -5.70 4.07
CA ALA A 26 1.26 -5.91 3.81
C ALA A 26 0.74 -5.02 2.66
N LEU A 27 1.12 -3.74 2.63
CA LEU A 27 0.75 -2.83 1.55
C LEU A 27 1.30 -3.30 0.20
N VAL A 28 2.59 -3.66 0.16
CA VAL A 28 3.23 -4.19 -1.05
C VAL A 28 2.52 -5.45 -1.54
N GLN A 29 2.18 -6.38 -0.65
CA GLN A 29 1.48 -7.60 -1.01
C GLN A 29 0.10 -7.32 -1.61
N VAL A 30 -0.71 -6.48 -0.96
CA VAL A 30 -2.06 -6.14 -1.46
C VAL A 30 -1.98 -5.46 -2.83
N ILE A 31 -1.03 -4.55 -3.04
CA ILE A 31 -0.83 -3.90 -4.33
C ILE A 31 -0.42 -4.92 -5.40
N GLN A 32 0.49 -5.85 -5.08
CA GLN A 32 0.88 -6.91 -6.00
C GLN A 32 -0.31 -7.80 -6.39
N ASP A 33 -1.11 -8.22 -5.40
CA ASP A 33 -2.30 -9.04 -5.63
C ASP A 33 -3.34 -8.31 -6.50
N ASP A 34 -3.55 -7.00 -6.25
CA ASP A 34 -4.46 -6.17 -7.04
C ASP A 34 -3.98 -6.00 -8.49
N VAL A 35 -2.67 -5.79 -8.71
CA VAL A 35 -2.06 -5.74 -10.04
C VAL A 35 -2.21 -7.08 -10.77
N ASP A 36 -1.90 -8.19 -10.10
CA ASP A 36 -2.02 -9.53 -10.68
C ASP A 36 -3.47 -9.85 -11.05
N LYS A 37 -4.42 -9.49 -10.18
CA LYS A 37 -5.85 -9.67 -10.44
C LYS A 37 -6.31 -8.80 -11.60
N PHE A 38 -5.87 -7.53 -11.67
CA PHE A 38 -6.17 -6.64 -12.78
C PHE A 38 -5.66 -7.22 -14.09
N ASN A 39 -4.38 -7.60 -14.13
CA ASN A 39 -3.73 -8.19 -15.32
C ASN A 39 -4.45 -9.47 -15.78
N LYS A 40 -4.89 -10.34 -14.86
CA LYS A 40 -5.69 -11.53 -15.22
C LYS A 40 -7.04 -11.15 -15.85
N LEU A 41 -7.75 -10.19 -15.25
CA LEU A 41 -9.05 -9.73 -15.74
C LEU A 41 -8.97 -9.01 -17.09
N THR A 42 -7.83 -8.40 -17.43
CA THR A 42 -7.62 -7.73 -18.71
C THR A 42 -6.99 -8.64 -19.77
N ALA A 43 -6.23 -9.68 -19.38
CA ALA A 43 -5.63 -10.65 -20.30
C ALA A 43 -6.69 -11.43 -21.09
N ASP A 44 -7.84 -11.74 -20.48
CA ASP A 44 -8.94 -12.48 -21.13
C ASP A 44 -9.71 -11.63 -22.16
N LYS A 45 -9.41 -10.33 -22.27
CA LYS A 45 -9.99 -9.44 -23.28
C LYS A 45 -8.96 -9.25 -24.39
N GLU A 46 -9.13 -9.94 -25.52
CA GLU A 46 -8.24 -9.99 -26.69
C GLU A 46 -7.80 -8.63 -27.31
N ASN A 47 -8.15 -7.49 -26.73
CA ASN A 47 -7.79 -6.16 -27.22
C ASN A 47 -6.70 -5.50 -26.38
N GLY A 48 -5.44 -5.94 -26.52
CA GLY A 48 -4.23 -5.16 -26.22
C GLY A 48 -4.20 -4.34 -24.91
N THR A 49 -4.89 -4.78 -23.86
CA THR A 49 -5.24 -3.89 -22.74
C THR A 49 -4.11 -3.87 -21.71
N GLN A 50 -3.49 -2.69 -21.58
CA GLN A 50 -2.72 -2.17 -20.43
C GLN A 50 -2.28 -3.22 -19.41
N SER A 51 -1.17 -3.91 -19.67
CA SER A 51 -0.52 -4.72 -18.65
C SER A 51 0.30 -3.84 -17.72
N PHE A 52 0.18 -4.10 -16.42
CA PHE A 52 1.09 -3.54 -15.42
C PHE A 52 2.23 -4.51 -15.17
N CYS A 53 3.45 -3.98 -15.03
CA CYS A 53 4.57 -4.73 -14.52
C CYS A 53 4.83 -4.29 -13.07
N CYS A 54 4.97 -5.25 -12.18
CA CYS A 54 5.25 -5.02 -10.77
C CYS A 54 6.59 -5.68 -10.41
N LYS A 55 7.57 -4.89 -9.96
CA LYS A 55 8.91 -5.35 -9.63
C LYS A 55 9.40 -4.77 -8.32
N LYS A 56 10.17 -5.56 -7.56
CA LYS A 56 10.88 -5.07 -6.37
C LYS A 56 12.26 -4.59 -6.79
N GLN A 57 12.58 -3.32 -6.55
CA GLN A 57 13.87 -2.71 -6.88
C GLN A 57 14.39 -1.93 -5.69
N ASN A 58 15.60 -2.26 -5.20
CA ASN A 58 16.24 -1.59 -4.07
C ASN A 58 15.35 -1.48 -2.81
N GLY A 59 14.54 -2.51 -2.55
CA GLY A 59 13.61 -2.53 -1.41
C GLY A 59 12.33 -1.72 -1.61
N ALA A 60 12.13 -1.07 -2.76
CA ALA A 60 10.89 -0.43 -3.18
C ALA A 60 10.07 -1.35 -4.10
N LEU A 61 8.75 -1.17 -4.09
CA LEU A 61 7.85 -1.74 -5.09
C LEU A 61 7.65 -0.73 -6.22
N VAL A 62 7.99 -1.10 -7.44
CA VAL A 62 7.81 -0.28 -8.64
C VAL A 62 6.73 -0.92 -9.50
N ILE A 63 5.71 -0.13 -9.86
CA ILE A 63 4.60 -0.52 -10.70
C ILE A 63 4.64 0.37 -11.94
N GLU A 64 4.77 -0.21 -13.11
CA GLU A 64 4.93 0.53 -14.37
C GLU A 64 4.03 -0.01 -15.47
N ARG A 65 3.72 0.84 -16.45
CA ARG A 65 3.08 0.45 -17.71
C ARG A 65 4.15 0.37 -18.80
N PRO A 66 4.51 -0.82 -19.30
CA PRO A 66 5.67 -1.01 -20.18
C PRO A 66 5.67 -0.18 -21.48
N ASN A 67 4.53 0.41 -21.87
CA ASN A 67 4.38 1.14 -23.14
C ASN A 67 3.78 2.55 -23.02
N GLU A 68 3.38 3.01 -21.83
CA GLU A 68 2.68 4.30 -21.68
C GLU A 68 3.55 5.43 -21.10
N GLY A 69 4.73 5.07 -20.59
CA GLY A 69 5.57 5.97 -19.83
C GLY A 69 4.98 6.24 -18.44
N GLY A 70 5.82 6.06 -17.43
CA GLY A 70 5.50 6.39 -16.05
C GLY A 70 5.32 5.19 -15.13
N PHE A 71 5.60 5.44 -13.87
CA PHE A 71 5.62 4.42 -12.82
C PHE A 71 5.14 5.02 -11.50
N VAL A 72 4.59 4.15 -10.66
CA VAL A 72 4.40 4.41 -9.22
C VAL A 72 5.44 3.61 -8.46
N CYS A 73 6.09 4.26 -7.52
CA CYS A 73 7.03 3.66 -6.60
C CYS A 73 6.46 3.73 -5.19
N VAL A 74 6.35 2.60 -4.51
CA VAL A 74 6.05 2.51 -3.09
C VAL A 74 7.34 2.13 -2.38
N ARG A 75 7.92 3.06 -1.63
CA ARG A 75 9.17 2.84 -0.90
C ARG A 75 8.98 3.13 0.58
N LYS A 76 9.80 2.48 1.39
CA LYS A 76 9.87 2.71 2.83
C LYS A 76 11.17 3.41 3.16
N GLU A 77 11.11 4.44 3.98
CA GLU A 77 12.29 5.11 4.53
C GLU A 77 12.05 5.43 6.01
N ARG A 78 12.91 4.88 6.88
CA ARG A 78 12.76 4.96 8.34
C ARG A 78 11.34 4.51 8.74
N ASP A 79 10.61 5.34 9.47
CA ASP A 79 9.25 5.09 9.97
C ASP A 79 8.14 5.59 9.03
N ARG A 80 8.44 5.79 7.74
CA ARG A 80 7.51 6.34 6.75
C ARG A 80 7.47 5.49 5.49
N ILE A 81 6.32 5.49 4.85
CA ILE A 81 6.14 4.92 3.50
C ILE A 81 5.83 6.08 2.56
N PHE A 82 6.50 6.11 1.42
CA PHE A 82 6.33 7.12 0.38
C PHE A 82 5.71 6.45 -0.83
N VAL A 83 4.69 7.09 -1.39
CA VAL A 83 4.14 6.73 -2.70
C VAL A 83 4.46 7.85 -3.66
N GLU A 84 5.23 7.52 -4.69
CA GLU A 84 5.78 8.44 -5.67
C GLU A 84 5.29 8.08 -7.06
N GLN A 85 5.05 9.06 -7.91
CA GLN A 85 4.81 8.88 -9.34
C GLN A 85 5.80 9.70 -10.11
N ASN A 86 6.53 9.05 -11.03
CA ASN A 86 7.56 9.71 -11.83
C ASN A 86 8.51 10.55 -10.95
N GLU A 87 8.98 9.98 -9.85
CA GLU A 87 9.90 10.61 -8.88
C GLU A 87 9.29 11.77 -8.04
N SER A 88 8.01 12.10 -8.23
CA SER A 88 7.31 13.07 -7.38
C SER A 88 6.52 12.36 -6.29
N THR A 89 6.72 12.73 -5.03
CA THR A 89 5.93 12.20 -3.91
C THR A 89 4.48 12.65 -4.03
N ILE A 90 3.57 11.69 -4.19
CA ILE A 90 2.12 11.94 -4.18
C ILE A 90 1.62 12.03 -2.74
N TYR A 91 2.02 11.07 -1.91
CA TYR A 91 1.66 11.08 -0.50
C TYR A 91 2.68 10.35 0.38
N GLU A 92 2.75 10.82 1.62
CA GLU A 92 3.53 10.25 2.70
C GLU A 92 2.57 9.56 3.69
N LEU A 93 2.82 8.28 3.93
CA LEU A 93 2.10 7.45 4.87
C LEU A 93 2.82 7.44 6.21
N ARG A 94 2.07 7.81 7.26
CA ARG A 94 2.52 7.75 8.65
C ARG A 94 1.69 6.74 9.41
N LYS A 95 2.35 5.95 10.24
CA LYS A 95 1.64 5.14 11.24
C LYS A 95 1.28 5.99 12.45
N GLN A 96 0.09 5.76 13.00
CA GLN A 96 -0.34 6.34 14.26
C GLN A 96 -0.91 5.22 15.12
N TRP A 97 -0.37 5.09 16.34
CA TRP A 97 -0.94 4.21 17.35
C TRP A 97 -2.09 4.94 18.05
N ASP A 98 -3.28 4.37 17.99
CA ASP A 98 -4.43 4.82 18.77
C ASP A 98 -4.44 4.04 20.10
N CYS A 99 -4.06 4.73 21.18
CA CYS A 99 -3.99 4.13 22.51
C CYS A 99 -5.36 3.67 23.02
N ASP A 100 -6.42 4.40 22.69
CA ASP A 100 -7.77 4.12 23.21
C ASP A 100 -8.36 2.89 22.52
N LYS A 101 -8.05 2.71 21.24
CA LYS A 101 -8.52 1.55 20.46
C LYS A 101 -7.54 0.39 20.42
N VAL A 102 -6.31 0.57 20.92
CA VAL A 102 -5.21 -0.41 20.86
C VAL A 102 -4.98 -0.86 19.41
N ASP A 103 -4.97 0.10 18.49
CA ASP A 103 -4.99 -0.14 17.05
C ASP A 103 -4.01 0.75 16.28
N CYS A 104 -3.53 0.26 15.15
CA CYS A 104 -2.62 0.97 14.26
C CYS A 104 -3.37 1.59 13.08
N ARG A 105 -3.31 2.92 12.96
CA ARG A 105 -3.88 3.66 11.85
C ARG A 105 -2.83 4.09 10.86
N LEU A 106 -3.18 4.05 9.58
CA LEU A 106 -2.37 4.59 8.50
C LEU A 106 -2.92 5.96 8.11
N MET A 107 -2.08 6.97 8.15
CA MET A 107 -2.47 8.36 7.99
C MET A 107 -1.83 8.96 6.75
N ILE A 108 -2.61 9.72 5.98
CA ILE A 108 -2.11 10.69 5.00
C ILE A 108 -2.61 12.06 5.46
N GLY A 109 -1.69 12.93 5.89
CA GLY A 109 -2.06 14.15 6.62
C GLY A 109 -2.82 13.79 7.90
N GLU A 110 -4.06 14.26 8.00
CA GLU A 110 -4.94 14.06 9.16
C GLU A 110 -5.99 12.95 8.95
N GLN A 111 -6.00 12.30 7.79
CA GLN A 111 -7.02 11.31 7.44
C GLN A 111 -6.48 9.89 7.58
N SER A 112 -7.30 9.01 8.15
CA SER A 112 -6.99 7.59 8.29
C SER A 112 -7.45 6.79 7.07
N TYR A 113 -6.62 5.84 6.64
CA TYR A 113 -6.87 4.97 5.50
C TYR A 113 -6.61 3.51 5.87
N SER A 114 -7.35 2.59 5.25
CA SER A 114 -7.02 1.16 5.26
C SER A 114 -6.00 0.81 4.18
N ILE A 115 -5.34 -0.34 4.30
CA ILE A 115 -4.40 -0.84 3.28
C ILE A 115 -5.07 -0.93 1.90
N TYR A 116 -6.32 -1.41 1.84
CA TYR A 116 -7.07 -1.50 0.58
C TYR A 116 -7.31 -0.12 -0.06
N GLN A 117 -7.68 0.88 0.73
CA GLN A 117 -7.87 2.25 0.22
C GLN A 117 -6.56 2.84 -0.32
N LEU A 118 -5.43 2.50 0.32
CA LEU A 118 -4.10 2.92 -0.12
C LEU A 118 -3.65 2.23 -1.40
N SER A 119 -3.91 0.92 -1.52
CA SER A 119 -3.68 0.16 -2.76
C SER A 119 -4.47 0.75 -3.92
N GLN A 120 -5.78 0.95 -3.71
CA GLN A 120 -6.65 1.55 -4.71
C GLN A 120 -6.16 2.93 -5.15
N ARG A 121 -5.73 3.78 -4.21
CA ARG A 121 -5.17 5.11 -4.51
C ARG A 121 -3.88 5.05 -5.32
N ALA A 122 -2.97 4.14 -4.95
CA ALA A 122 -1.71 3.96 -5.68
C ALA A 122 -1.96 3.53 -7.14
N LEU A 123 -2.92 2.63 -7.36
CA LEU A 123 -3.25 2.11 -8.68
C LEU A 123 -4.13 3.06 -9.50
N ILE A 124 -5.08 3.77 -8.89
CA ILE A 124 -5.94 4.74 -9.61
C ILE A 124 -5.10 5.78 -10.33
N LYS A 125 -4.02 6.27 -9.72
CA LYS A 125 -3.12 7.26 -10.32
C LYS A 125 -2.35 6.74 -11.54
N LEU A 126 -2.19 5.41 -11.65
CA LEU A 126 -1.67 4.77 -12.86
C LEU A 126 -2.76 4.46 -13.87
N LEU A 127 -3.98 4.14 -13.40
CA LEU A 127 -5.11 3.74 -14.24
C LEU A 127 -5.71 4.92 -15.00
N PHE A 128 -5.81 6.07 -14.35
CA PHE A 128 -6.46 7.26 -14.85
C PHE A 128 -5.47 8.42 -14.77
N LYS A 129 -4.96 8.87 -15.93
CA LYS A 129 -4.21 10.14 -16.02
C LYS A 129 -5.18 11.26 -15.58
N ASP A 130 -4.77 12.09 -14.62
CA ASP A 130 -5.52 13.30 -14.23
C ASP A 130 -5.71 14.22 -15.45
#